data_AF-A0A3P7FZA7-F1
#
_entry.id   AF-A0A3P7FZA7-F1
#
_cell.length_a   1.000
_cell.length_b   1.000
_cell.length_c   1.000
_cell.angle_alpha   90.00
_cell.angle_beta   90.00
_cell.angle_gamma   90.00
#
_symmetry.space_group_name_H-M   'P 1'
#
loop_
_entity.id
_entity.type
_entity.pdbx_description
1 polymer ?
#
loop_
_entity_poly.entity_id
_entity_poly.type
_entity_poly.pdbx_seq_one_letter_code
_entity_poly.pdbx_strand_id
1 'polypeptide(L)' 'MPSGEWALPMTTVSRTVKFYECCPEPYPDLKFYLHLRRRTLYY' A
#
# COMPACT_ATOMS: atom_id res chain seq x y z
N MET A 1 5.50 1.38 16.27
CA MET A 1 4.80 2.52 16.89
C MET A 1 3.33 2.43 16.50
N PRO A 2 2.41 2.04 17.41
CA PRO A 2 0.99 2.10 17.10
C PRO A 2 0.52 3.55 17.22
N SER A 3 0.07 4.13 16.11
CA SER A 3 -0.56 5.45 16.08
C SER A 3 -1.85 5.43 16.92
N GLY A 4 -2.00 6.36 17.88
CA GLY A 4 -3.17 6.40 18.77
C GLY A 4 -4.50 6.63 18.06
N GLU A 5 -4.47 7.30 16.90
CA GLU A 5 -5.67 7.69 16.15
C GLU A 5 -6.03 6.75 14.99
N TRP A 6 -5.08 5.98 14.46
CA TRP A 6 -5.26 5.21 13.23
C TRP A 6 -4.90 3.75 13.46
N ALA A 7 -5.89 2.87 13.30
CA ALA A 7 -5.67 1.43 13.26
C ALA A 7 -5.35 1.00 11.83
N LEU A 8 -4.41 0.07 11.67
CA LEU A 8 -4.06 -0.59 10.41
C LEU A 8 -4.62 -2.02 10.43
N PRO A 9 -5.93 -2.22 10.16
CA PRO A 9 -6.54 -3.55 10.21
C PRO A 9 -5.93 -4.55 9.22
N MET A 10 -5.48 -4.10 8.05
CA MET A 10 -4.89 -4.97 7.05
C MET A 10 -3.97 -4.17 6.14
N THR A 11 -2.82 -4.76 5.80
CA THR A 11 -1.89 -4.20 4.82
C THR A 11 -1.63 -5.29 3.80
N THR A 12 -1.91 -5.02 2.53
CA THR A 12 -1.63 -5.98 1.44
C THR A 12 -0.54 -5.45 0.53
N VAL A 13 0.36 -6.33 0.10
CA VAL A 13 1.42 -6.02 -0.86
C VAL A 13 1.15 -6.78 -2.15
N SER A 14 1.13 -6.08 -3.27
CA SER A 14 1.09 -6.70 -4.60
C SER A 14 2.33 -6.31 -5.39
N ARG A 15 3.05 -7.31 -5.90
CA ARG A 15 4.12 -7.10 -6.88
C ARG A 15 3.51 -7.13 -8.27
N THR A 16 3.67 -6.06 -9.01
CA THR A 16 3.37 -6.02 -10.45
C THR A 16 4.68 -5.99 -11.23
N VAL A 17 4.66 -6.52 -12.44
CA VAL A 17 5.74 -6.35 -13.40
C VAL A 17 5.12 -5.78 -14.65
N LYS A 18 5.58 -4.60 -15.06
CA LYS A 18 5.09 -3.92 -16.26
C LYS A 18 6.16 -3.91 -17.34
N PHE A 19 5.72 -4.15 -18.56
CA PHE A 19 6.52 -3.93 -19.76
C PHE A 19 6.01 -2.66 -20.43
N TYR A 20 6.87 -1.66 -20.51
CA TYR A 20 6.54 -0.39 -21.15
C TYR A 20 6.95 -0.43 -22.62
N GLU A 21 6.19 0.22 -23.50
CA GLU A 21 6.46 0.20 -24.95
C GLU A 21 7.84 0.75 -25.34
N CYS A 22 8.48 1.53 -24.45
CA CYS A 22 9.80 2.09 -24.69
C CYS A 22 10.93 1.05 -24.64
N CYS A 23 10.77 -0.06 -23.89
CA CYS A 23 11.86 -1.00 -23.63
C CYS A 23 11.35 -2.45 -23.47
N PRO A 24 12.08 -3.46 -23.97
CA PRO A 24 11.69 -4.87 -23.85
C PRO A 24 11.87 -5.46 -22.45
N GLU A 25 12.46 -4.70 -21.53
CA GLU A 25 12.84 -5.19 -20.20
C GLU A 25 11.68 -5.06 -19.18
N PRO A 26 11.51 -6.03 -18.26
CA PRO A 26 10.48 -5.99 -17.24
C PRO A 26 10.81 -4.97 -16.14
N TYR A 27 9.86 -4.08 -15.84
CA TYR A 27 9.94 -3.15 -14.72
C TYR A 27 9.07 -3.63 -13.55
N PRO A 28 9.66 -4.22 -12.49
CA PRO A 28 8.92 -4.65 -11.31
C PRO A 28 8.57 -3.46 -10.40
N ASP A 29 7.30 -3.34 -10.05
CA ASP A 29 6.77 -2.38 -9.07
C ASP A 29 6.13 -3.10 -7.88
N LEU A 30 6.30 -2.54 -6.67
CA LEU A 30 5.65 -3.00 -5.46
C LEU A 30 4.60 -1.98 -5.03
N LYS A 31 3.33 -2.40 -4.97
CA LYS A 31 2.23 -1.58 -4.47
C LYS A 31 1.85 -2.03 -3.08
N PHE A 32 1.95 -1.10 -2.14
CA PHE A 32 1.51 -1.27 -0.76
C PHE A 32 0.12 -0.67 -0.61
N TYR A 33 -0.84 -1.48 -0.15
CA TYR A 33 -2.18 -1.04 0.19
C TYR A 33 -2.32 -1.04 1.70
N LEU A 34 -2.37 0.16 2.28
CA LEU A 34 -2.56 0.38 3.70
C LEU A 34 -4.05 0.63 3.95
N HIS A 35 -4.75 -0.35 4.53
CA HIS A 35 -6.12 -0.11 5.00
C HIS A 35 -6.04 0.55 6.36
N LEU A 36 -6.35 1.84 6.42
CA LEU A 36 -6.36 2.66 7.63
C LEU A 36 -7.79 2.87 8.12
N ARG A 37 -8.02 2.72 9.43
CA ARG A 37 -9.30 3.00 10.10
C ARG A 37 -9.07 4.03 11.21
N ARG A 38 -9.75 5.18 11.14
CA ARG A 38 -9.74 6.19 12.22
C ARG A 38 -10.43 5.64 13.46
N ARG A 39 -9.81 5.80 14.62
CA ARG A 39 -10.40 5.52 15.94
C ARG A 39 -11.10 6.81 16.41
N THR A 40 -12.41 6.76 16.61
CA THR A 40 -13.27 7.94 16.88
C THR A 40 -13.27 8.37 18.35
N LEU A 41 -12.13 8.28 19.05
CA LEU A 41 -12.08 8.70 20.47
C LEU A 41 -12.27 10.22 20.63
N TYR A 42 -11.92 11.01 19.62
CA TYR A 42 -12.23 12.44 19.52
C TYR A 42 -12.62 12.77 18.08
N TYR A 43 -13.73 13.51 17.92
CA TYR A 43 -14.22 14.02 16.63
C TYR A 43 -13.45 15.27 16.23
#